data_AF-A0A812UEC0-F1
#
_entry.id   AF-A0A812UEC0-F1
#
_cell.length_a   1.000
_cell.length_b   1.000
_cell.length_c   1.000
_cell.angle_alpha   90.00
_cell.angle_beta   90.00
_cell.angle_gamma   90.00
#
_symmetry.space_group_name_H-M   'P 1'
#
loop_
_entity.id
_entity.type
_entity.pdbx_description
1 polymer ?
#
loop_
_entity_poly.entity_id
_entity_poly.type
_entity_poly.pdbx_seq_one_letter_code
_entity_poly.pdbx_strand_id
1 'polypeptide(L)'
;MLYRGGTAEAVQRLVGLRADIDFQFSARAASPFGAVLAIMSLQHRLGRVTAQTEQFYHYRGMTPLMAAVFSSQHEGAAALIAAGANLDLRNCRGFSAADFAKRRSLPEFLEQGLVGDRSACRRVTAVALATGTGGMVQCTV
;
A
#
# COMPACT_ATOMS: atom_id res chain seq x y z
N MET A 1 9.23 -7.13 11.11
CA MET A 1 8.33 -6.65 10.03
C MET A 1 7.07 -6.09 10.67
N LEU A 2 6.85 -4.76 10.60
CA LEU A 2 5.85 -4.02 11.41
C LEU A 2 4.50 -3.77 10.71
N TYR A 3 4.27 -4.27 9.50
CA TYR A 3 3.02 -4.08 8.76
C TYR A 3 2.43 -5.43 8.33
N ARG A 4 1.60 -6.01 9.21
CA ARG A 4 0.81 -7.25 8.96
C ARG A 4 -0.70 -6.96 8.80
N GLY A 5 -1.07 -5.71 8.54
CA GLY A 5 -2.48 -5.27 8.57
C GLY A 5 -3.22 -5.27 7.23
N GLY A 6 -2.52 -5.38 6.10
CA GLY A 6 -3.09 -5.28 4.76
C GLY A 6 -3.61 -6.62 4.23
N THR A 7 -4.59 -7.22 4.92
CA THR A 7 -5.29 -8.43 4.42
C THR A 7 -6.48 -8.06 3.55
N ALA A 8 -6.94 -8.99 2.71
CA ALA A 8 -8.10 -8.78 1.85
C ALA A 8 -9.37 -8.50 2.66
N GLU A 9 -9.55 -9.15 3.82
CA GLU A 9 -10.71 -8.98 4.69
C GLU A 9 -10.75 -7.58 5.27
N ALA A 10 -9.60 -7.06 5.73
CA ALA A 10 -9.52 -5.72 6.29
C ALA A 10 -9.94 -4.68 5.24
N VAL A 11 -9.45 -4.83 4.00
CA VAL A 11 -9.83 -3.98 2.88
C VAL A 11 -11.33 -4.11 2.58
N GLN A 12 -11.87 -5.32 2.43
CA GLN A 12 -13.30 -5.50 2.17
C GLN A 12 -14.19 -4.93 3.25
N ARG A 13 -13.82 -5.10 4.52
CA ARG A 13 -14.59 -4.58 5.65
C ARG A 13 -14.58 -3.07 5.68
N LEU A 14 -13.42 -2.44 5.41
CA LEU A 14 -13.32 -0.98 5.31
C LEU A 14 -14.13 -0.44 4.12
N VAL A 15 -14.05 -1.09 2.96
CA VAL A 15 -14.86 -0.73 1.78
C VAL A 15 -16.36 -0.90 2.08
N GLY A 16 -16.77 -1.97 2.77
CA GLY A 16 -18.14 -2.19 3.21
C GLY A 16 -18.65 -1.11 4.17
N LEU A 17 -17.74 -0.52 4.98
CA LEU A 17 -18.01 0.64 5.83
C LEU A 17 -17.96 1.98 5.08
N ARG A 18 -17.88 1.96 3.75
CA ARG A 18 -17.74 3.14 2.88
C ARG A 18 -16.50 3.98 3.18
N ALA A 19 -15.42 3.33 3.64
CA ALA A 19 -14.12 4.01 3.71
C ALA A 19 -13.70 4.45 2.30
N ASP A 20 -13.16 5.67 2.20
CA ASP A 20 -12.61 6.19 0.96
C ASP A 20 -11.36 5.38 0.57
N ILE A 21 -11.47 4.64 -0.54
CA ILE A 21 -10.40 3.78 -1.04
C ILE A 21 -9.22 4.58 -1.60
N ASP A 22 -9.46 5.82 -1.98
CA ASP A 22 -8.50 6.71 -2.63
C ASP A 22 -7.95 7.78 -1.67
N PHE A 23 -8.23 7.64 -0.38
CA PHE A 23 -7.82 8.59 0.65
C PHE A 23 -6.33 8.91 0.59
N GLN A 24 -5.98 10.18 0.35
CA GLN A 24 -4.59 10.62 0.34
C GLN A 24 -4.16 11.07 1.73
N PHE A 25 -3.13 10.39 2.27
CA PHE A 25 -2.65 10.69 3.61
C PHE A 25 -2.17 12.14 3.74
N SER A 26 -2.77 12.88 4.66
CA SER A 26 -2.35 14.23 5.02
C SER A 26 -2.07 14.33 6.52
N ALA A 27 -0.93 14.94 6.85
CA ALA A 27 -0.58 15.27 8.23
C ALA A 27 -0.40 16.77 8.36
N ARG A 28 -1.00 17.38 9.39
CA ARG A 28 -0.81 18.79 9.70
C ARG A 28 0.67 19.03 10.02
N ALA A 29 1.30 19.98 9.34
CA ALA A 29 2.72 20.26 9.51
C ALA A 29 3.09 20.64 10.96
N ALA A 30 2.19 21.31 11.67
CA ALA A 30 2.36 21.73 13.06
C ALA A 30 2.08 20.62 14.12
N SER A 31 1.72 19.39 13.71
CA SER A 31 1.55 18.30 14.68
C SER A 31 2.90 17.63 15.01
N PRO A 32 3.05 16.98 16.17
CA PRO A 32 4.26 16.22 16.49
C PRO A 32 4.62 15.20 15.40
N PHE A 33 3.61 14.53 14.84
CA PHE A 33 3.80 13.59 13.73
C PHE A 33 4.22 14.29 12.43
N GLY A 34 3.67 15.48 12.14
CA GLY A 34 4.09 16.32 11.02
C GLY A 34 5.55 16.75 11.11
N ALA A 35 6.02 17.10 12.31
CA ALA A 35 7.42 17.42 12.57
C ALA A 35 8.33 16.20 12.33
N VAL A 36 7.95 15.01 12.80
CA VAL A 36 8.70 13.76 12.53
C VAL A 36 8.80 13.50 11.03
N LEU A 37 7.70 13.63 10.27
CA LEU A 37 7.72 13.47 8.81
C LEU A 37 8.67 14.47 8.14
N ALA A 38 8.71 15.72 8.62
CA ALA A 38 9.61 16.75 8.11
C ALA A 38 11.09 16.43 8.39
N ILE A 39 11.40 15.98 9.61
CA ILE A 39 12.76 15.56 10.02
C ILE A 39 13.22 14.37 9.18
N MET A 40 12.41 13.32 9.06
CA MET A 40 12.74 12.14 8.25
C MET A 40 12.92 12.52 6.78
N SER A 41 12.08 13.43 6.26
CA SER A 41 12.22 13.94 4.90
C SER A 41 13.52 14.72 4.70
N LEU A 42 13.96 15.48 5.71
CA LEU A 42 15.22 16.21 5.68
C LEU A 42 16.40 15.25 5.72
N GLN A 43 16.40 14.26 6.62
CA GLN A 43 17.43 13.23 6.70
C GLN A 43 17.61 12.49 5.36
N HIS A 44 16.51 12.12 4.71
CA HIS A 44 16.54 11.49 3.39
C HIS A 44 17.20 12.39 2.33
N ARG A 45 16.83 13.69 2.29
CA ARG A 45 17.44 14.67 1.35
C ARG A 45 18.92 14.91 1.62
N LEU A 46 19.37 14.78 2.86
CA LEU A 46 20.77 14.92 3.27
C LEU A 46 21.59 13.64 3.06
N GLY A 47 21.06 12.65 2.32
CA GLY A 47 21.78 11.43 1.95
C GLY A 47 21.72 10.31 2.99
N ARG A 48 21.01 10.48 4.12
CA ARG A 48 20.74 9.38 5.06
C ARG A 48 19.55 8.56 4.56
N VAL A 49 19.78 7.76 3.52
CA VAL A 49 18.75 6.90 2.93
C VAL A 49 18.71 5.57 3.68
N THR A 50 17.75 5.44 4.60
CA THR A 50 17.35 4.20 5.25
C THR A 50 15.91 3.83 4.87
N ALA A 51 15.53 2.56 5.04
CA ALA A 51 14.15 2.10 4.79
C ALA A 51 13.11 2.96 5.52
N GLN A 52 13.39 3.37 6.77
CA GLN A 52 12.51 4.21 7.56
C GLN A 52 12.38 5.63 6.99
N THR A 53 13.51 6.25 6.64
CA THR A 53 13.53 7.61 6.09
C THR A 53 12.88 7.67 4.71
N GLU A 54 13.08 6.66 3.87
CA GLU A 54 12.48 6.54 2.55
C GLU A 54 10.95 6.40 2.65
N GLN A 55 10.49 5.54 3.56
CA GLN A 55 9.07 5.37 3.84
C GLN A 55 8.42 6.70 4.22
N PHE A 56 8.96 7.39 5.23
CA PHE A 56 8.41 8.64 5.73
C PHE A 56 8.54 9.79 4.73
N TYR A 57 9.55 9.76 3.85
CA TYR A 57 9.73 10.76 2.79
C TYR A 57 8.59 10.75 1.76
N HIS A 58 8.03 9.57 1.46
CA HIS A 58 6.95 9.39 0.47
C HIS A 58 5.54 9.36 1.08
N TYR A 59 5.39 9.33 2.41
CA TYR A 59 4.10 9.18 3.10
C TYR A 59 3.07 10.27 2.79
N ARG A 60 3.50 11.50 2.53
CA ARG A 60 2.58 12.61 2.27
C ARG A 60 1.89 12.44 0.92
N GLY A 61 0.55 12.42 0.94
CA GLY A 61 -0.30 12.21 -0.23
C GLY A 61 -0.39 10.75 -0.69
N MET A 62 0.15 9.81 0.08
CA MET A 62 0.12 8.39 -0.27
C MET A 62 -1.30 7.84 -0.14
N THR A 63 -1.77 7.09 -1.14
CA THR A 63 -3.05 6.36 -1.10
C THR A 63 -2.87 5.01 -0.39
N PRO A 64 -3.96 4.35 0.05
CA PRO A 64 -3.88 3.01 0.65
C PRO A 64 -3.21 2.01 -0.30
N LEU A 65 -3.48 2.12 -1.61
CA LEU A 65 -2.87 1.27 -2.63
C LEU A 65 -1.35 1.48 -2.73
N MET A 66 -0.88 2.73 -2.76
CA MET A 66 0.54 3.04 -2.76
C MET A 66 1.24 2.49 -1.51
N ALA A 67 0.61 2.60 -0.33
CA ALA A 67 1.16 2.08 0.92
C ALA A 67 1.25 0.55 0.92
N ALA A 68 0.24 -0.13 0.38
CA ALA A 68 0.22 -1.59 0.23
C ALA A 68 1.34 -2.07 -0.71
N VAL A 69 1.49 -1.43 -1.88
CA VAL A 69 2.58 -1.71 -2.83
C VAL A 69 3.95 -1.42 -2.22
N PHE A 70 4.12 -0.26 -1.59
CA PHE A 70 5.39 0.16 -0.99
C PHE A 70 5.87 -0.80 0.10
N SER A 71 4.93 -1.34 0.88
CA SER A 71 5.18 -2.28 1.98
C SER A 71 5.14 -3.76 1.57
N SER A 72 5.00 -4.05 0.27
CA SER A 72 4.88 -5.42 -0.27
C SER A 72 3.74 -6.24 0.35
N GLN A 73 2.62 -5.58 0.68
CA GLN A 73 1.40 -6.22 1.16
C GLN A 73 0.55 -6.64 -0.04
N HIS A 74 0.93 -7.76 -0.66
CA HIS A 74 0.39 -8.17 -1.96
C HIS A 74 -1.12 -8.43 -1.94
N GLU A 75 -1.61 -9.05 -0.87
CA GLU A 75 -3.01 -9.41 -0.72
C GLU A 75 -3.91 -8.17 -0.57
N GLY A 76 -3.54 -7.26 0.32
CA GLY A 76 -4.23 -5.97 0.46
C GLY A 76 -4.15 -5.11 -0.81
N ALA A 77 -3.01 -5.12 -1.52
CA ALA A 77 -2.90 -4.44 -2.81
C ALA A 77 -3.85 -5.05 -3.85
N ALA A 78 -3.94 -6.37 -3.94
CA ALA A 78 -4.88 -7.06 -4.83
C ALA A 78 -6.33 -6.70 -4.51
N ALA A 79 -6.69 -6.69 -3.22
CA ALA A 79 -8.02 -6.33 -2.76
C ALA A 79 -8.38 -4.87 -3.08
N LEU A 80 -7.43 -3.94 -2.92
CA LEU A 80 -7.63 -2.53 -3.27
C LEU A 80 -7.81 -2.34 -4.79
N ILE A 81 -7.01 -3.02 -5.61
CA ILE A 81 -7.16 -3.01 -7.08
C ILE A 81 -8.50 -3.63 -7.47
N ALA A 82 -8.89 -4.75 -6.86
CA ALA A 82 -10.16 -5.43 -7.09
C ALA A 82 -11.37 -4.58 -6.70
N ALA A 83 -11.24 -3.78 -5.63
CA ALA A 83 -12.25 -2.84 -5.15
C ALA A 83 -12.31 -1.54 -5.98
N GLY A 84 -11.44 -1.38 -6.98
CA GLY A 84 -11.50 -0.26 -7.91
C GLY A 84 -10.71 0.97 -7.49
N ALA A 85 -9.66 0.82 -6.67
CA ALA A 85 -8.76 1.91 -6.33
C ALA A 85 -8.22 2.63 -7.58
N ASN A 86 -8.10 3.95 -7.50
CA ASN A 86 -7.58 4.78 -8.57
C ASN A 86 -6.05 4.65 -8.68
N LEU A 87 -5.58 4.14 -9.81
CA LEU A 87 -4.18 3.83 -10.08
C LEU A 87 -3.37 5.07 -10.50
N ASP A 88 -4.05 6.12 -10.97
CA ASP A 88 -3.44 7.31 -11.55
C ASP A 88 -3.09 8.38 -10.52
N LEU A 89 -3.56 8.21 -9.27
CA LEU A 89 -3.25 9.12 -8.19
C LEU A 89 -1.75 9.17 -7.93
N ARG A 90 -1.27 10.34 -7.52
CA ARG A 90 0.13 10.59 -7.19
C ARG A 90 0.26 11.21 -5.82
N ASN A 91 1.27 10.79 -5.07
CA ASN A 91 1.58 11.41 -3.78
C ASN A 91 2.17 12.82 -3.94
N CYS A 92 2.47 13.50 -2.84
CA CYS A 92 3.05 14.85 -2.87
C CYS A 92 4.48 14.90 -3.47
N ARG A 93 5.06 13.74 -3.82
CA ARG A 93 6.34 13.61 -4.52
C ARG A 93 6.17 13.25 -6.00
N GLY A 94 4.93 13.12 -6.49
CA GLY A 94 4.63 12.79 -7.87
C GLY A 94 4.65 11.29 -8.21
N PHE A 95 4.79 10.41 -7.22
CA PHE A 95 4.85 8.95 -7.42
C PHE A 95 3.46 8.32 -7.41
N SER A 96 3.17 7.50 -8.41
CA SER A 96 1.99 6.63 -8.46
C SER A 96 2.25 5.25 -7.83
N ALA A 97 1.20 4.43 -7.71
CA ALA A 97 1.36 3.04 -7.28
C ALA A 97 2.27 2.23 -8.21
N ALA A 98 2.20 2.47 -9.53
CA ALA A 98 3.07 1.83 -10.51
C ALA A 98 4.54 2.27 -10.39
N ASP A 99 4.80 3.52 -9.99
CA ASP A 99 6.18 3.98 -9.76
C ASP A 99 6.81 3.29 -8.55
N PHE A 100 6.03 3.01 -7.51
CA PHE A 100 6.49 2.21 -6.37
C PHE A 100 6.68 0.74 -6.74
N ALA A 101 5.83 0.18 -7.61
CA ALA A 101 5.97 -1.19 -8.11
C ALA A 101 7.32 -1.42 -8.80
N LYS A 102 7.76 -0.50 -9.67
CA LYS A 102 9.06 -0.61 -10.36
C LYS A 102 10.27 -0.69 -9.43
N ARG A 103 10.14 -0.16 -8.21
CA ARG A 103 11.21 -0.14 -7.20
C ARG A 103 11.17 -1.35 -6.26
N ARG A 104 10.18 -2.24 -6.44
CA ARG A 104 9.94 -3.42 -5.61
C ARG A 104 9.84 -4.65 -6.49
N SER A 105 10.20 -5.81 -5.95
CA SER A 105 9.93 -7.08 -6.60
C SER A 105 8.47 -7.48 -6.32
N LEU A 106 7.53 -6.94 -7.10
CA LEU A 106 6.13 -7.35 -7.02
C LEU A 106 5.88 -8.63 -7.83
N PRO A 107 4.93 -9.46 -7.42
CA PRO A 107 4.48 -10.58 -8.23
C PRO A 107 3.73 -10.07 -9.48
N GLU A 108 3.88 -10.80 -10.58
CA GLU A 108 3.38 -10.44 -11.92
C GLU A 108 1.88 -10.08 -11.94
N PHE A 109 1.06 -10.76 -11.13
CA PHE A 109 -0.38 -10.49 -11.07
C PHE A 109 -0.72 -9.07 -10.56
N LEU A 110 0.13 -8.47 -9.71
CA LEU A 110 -0.04 -7.09 -9.25
C LEU A 110 0.46 -6.10 -10.28
N GLU A 111 1.56 -6.41 -10.98
CA GLU A 111 2.05 -5.57 -12.06
C GLU A 111 0.99 -5.45 -13.16
N GLN A 112 0.39 -6.59 -13.56
CA GLN A 112 -0.73 -6.63 -14.50
C GLN A 112 -1.95 -5.86 -13.96
N GLY A 113 -2.27 -6.01 -12.67
CA GLY A 113 -3.33 -5.26 -12.00
C GLY A 113 -3.15 -3.75 -12.03
N LEU A 114 -1.91 -3.27 -11.87
CA LEU A 114 -1.53 -1.86 -11.93
C LEU A 114 -1.53 -1.30 -13.36
N VAL A 115 -1.38 -2.16 -14.37
CA VAL A 115 -1.51 -1.79 -15.80
C VAL A 115 -2.96 -1.80 -16.28
N GLY A 116 -3.87 -2.41 -15.51
CA GLY A 116 -5.32 -2.35 -15.72
C GLY A 116 -6.04 -3.70 -15.74
N ASP A 117 -5.31 -4.83 -15.73
CA ASP A 117 -5.93 -6.16 -15.67
C ASP A 117 -6.28 -6.55 -14.22
N ARG A 118 -7.49 -6.17 -13.81
CA ARG A 118 -8.04 -6.48 -12.48
C ARG A 118 -8.50 -7.95 -12.35
N SER A 119 -8.45 -8.76 -13.40
CA SER A 119 -9.01 -10.13 -13.39
C SER A 119 -8.25 -11.05 -12.43
N ALA A 120 -6.91 -11.01 -12.45
CA ALA A 120 -6.07 -11.80 -11.56
C ALA A 120 -6.20 -11.35 -10.09
N CYS A 121 -6.21 -10.03 -9.85
CA CYS A 121 -6.41 -9.46 -8.52
C CYS A 121 -7.75 -9.90 -7.91
N ARG A 122 -8.85 -9.86 -8.68
CA ARG A 122 -10.17 -10.34 -8.22
C ARG A 122 -10.16 -11.81 -7.82
N ARG A 123 -9.47 -12.67 -8.58
CA ARG A 123 -9.36 -14.11 -8.24
C ARG A 123 -8.60 -14.31 -6.94
N VAL A 124 -7.44 -13.65 -6.78
CA VAL A 124 -6.62 -13.74 -5.56
C VAL A 124 -7.40 -13.25 -4.33
N THR A 125 -8.09 -12.12 -4.44
CA THR A 125 -8.95 -11.60 -3.38
C THR A 125 -10.09 -12.56 -3.04
N ALA A 126 -10.77 -13.12 -4.04
CA ALA A 126 -11.85 -14.08 -3.81
C ALA A 126 -11.37 -15.35 -3.09
N VAL A 127 -10.19 -15.87 -3.46
CA VAL A 127 -9.57 -17.02 -2.79
C VAL A 127 -9.22 -16.67 -1.35
N ALA A 128 -8.55 -15.53 -1.10
CA ALA A 128 -8.17 -15.10 0.24
C ALA A 128 -9.38 -15.04 1.20
N LEU A 129 -10.47 -14.43 0.73
CA LEU A 129 -11.73 -14.33 1.48
C LEU A 129 -12.42 -15.66 1.72
N ALA A 130 -12.35 -16.59 0.75
CA ALA A 130 -12.90 -17.93 0.88
C ALA A 130 -12.09 -18.79 1.85
N THR A 131 -10.79 -18.54 1.97
CA THR A 131 -9.90 -19.28 2.87
C THR A 131 -9.93 -18.78 4.32
N GLY A 132 -10.49 -17.60 4.61
CA GLY A 132 -10.71 -17.11 5.97
C GLY A 132 -9.51 -17.27 6.90
N THR A 133 -8.30 -16.95 6.45
CA THR A 133 -7.07 -17.23 7.24
C THR A 133 -6.80 -16.16 8.29
N GLY A 134 -7.62 -16.17 9.34
CA GLY A 134 -7.15 -15.87 10.68
C GLY A 134 -6.42 -17.09 11.25
N GLY A 135 -5.17 -17.34 10.86
CA GLY A 135 -4.37 -18.41 11.44
C GLY A 135 -3.33 -19.00 10.50
N MET A 136 -2.07 -18.94 10.93
CA MET A 136 -0.93 -19.76 10.54
C MET A 136 -1.24 -20.91 9.56
N VAL A 137 -1.00 -20.72 8.27
CA VAL A 137 -0.52 -21.84 7.45
C VAL A 137 0.99 -21.84 7.59
N GLN A 138 1.47 -22.57 8.60
CA GLN A 138 2.80 -23.15 8.52
C GLN A 138 2.82 -23.98 7.23
N CYS A 139 3.66 -23.61 6.28
CA CYS A 139 4.09 -24.55 5.26
C CYS A 139 4.79 -25.69 6.00
N THR A 140 4.13 -26.84 6.00
CA THR A 140 4.68 -28.15 6.32
C THR A 140 5.95 -28.39 5.50
N VAL A 141 7.04 -28.74 6.18
CA VAL A 141 8.01 -29.75 5.72
C VAL A 141 7.81 -30.95 6.62
#